data_AF-C4IKI0-F1
#
_entry.id   AF-C4IKI0-F1
#
_cell.length_a   1.000
_cell.length_b   1.000
_cell.length_c   1.000
_cell.angle_alpha   90.00
_cell.angle_beta   90.00
_cell.angle_gamma   90.00
#
_symmetry.space_group_name_H-M   'P 1'
#
loop_
_entity.id
_entity.type
_entity.pdbx_description
1 polymer ?
#
loop_
_entity_poly.entity_id
_entity_poly.type
_entity_poly.pdbx_seq_one_letter_code
_entity_poly.pdbx_strand_id
1 'polypeptide(L)'
;MRGNSNRKTIKRELIKKSGFVFAAIFIIVFLITISISKGTLLHVSLTSIENLMGKSQLDIGDRIQEKFIIAESIANNQLITDETIPFEDKKASLQKYVEKFNLRSIGYIDRNGYLRSTDGFEADSRQEPYLKILKEGKNYLSDPVFTSDTKEQIVFVGVPIKNGNEITGYITCTVECSYLSQLTNEVKYNGIGKSYLINSDGIIIGSEDLNDVSHGVNIIDTIEPDKYTDNKKKIYEKAISGKNGSDSSTNEVITYTSVNNTNGWSLILEVDNREFYKDMRTITIASIVIGTVGLSVVLFCLVLIGEALGKRLINVKQAIDLLAHGDFNIELSDYVFKVEDEVFDIGNSIKKTSSSMGAMIKKIKNDVYIINDQSDVLRETSREIDNGANGLSIAMDESAQGNTNQASEILMIHNKIGELGDNIEIMNKNINSVNTVSSQLESGLNESHNDMDQLNYALNSFNKRFEGFNDEIVTMNEKISAISLITQTISSIAEQTNLLALNASIESARAGDAGRGFSVV
;
A
#
# COMPACT_ATOMS: atom_id res chain seq x y z
N MET A 1 20.88 -22.32 -22.29
CA MET A 1 21.30 -21.41 -21.20
C MET A 1 22.02 -20.18 -21.77
N ARG A 2 21.26 -19.18 -22.23
CA ARG A 2 21.77 -17.83 -22.57
C ARG A 2 20.55 -16.95 -22.82
N GLY A 3 20.16 -16.15 -21.85
CA GLY A 3 19.02 -15.25 -21.99
C GLY A 3 18.48 -14.79 -20.64
N ASN A 4 19.08 -13.73 -20.08
CA ASN A 4 18.41 -12.72 -19.23
C ASN A 4 19.36 -11.73 -18.52
N SER A 5 20.57 -11.43 -19.02
CA SER A 5 21.45 -10.46 -18.34
C SER A 5 21.06 -8.98 -18.52
N ASN A 6 19.99 -8.66 -19.25
CA ASN A 6 19.57 -7.29 -19.57
C ASN A 6 18.17 -6.90 -19.05
N ARG A 7 17.63 -7.60 -18.04
CA ARG A 7 16.42 -7.08 -17.36
C ARG A 7 16.79 -5.85 -16.52
N LYS A 8 16.33 -4.69 -16.98
CA LYS A 8 16.41 -3.43 -16.24
C LYS A 8 15.72 -3.61 -14.88
N THR A 9 16.49 -3.52 -13.79
CA THR A 9 15.92 -3.53 -12.44
C THR A 9 15.27 -2.18 -12.16
N ILE A 10 14.17 -2.17 -11.39
CA ILE A 10 13.51 -0.93 -10.94
C ILE A 10 14.52 0.00 -10.27
N LYS A 11 15.44 -0.55 -9.46
CA LYS A 11 16.60 0.18 -8.89
C LYS A 11 17.37 0.96 -9.95
N ARG A 12 17.84 0.29 -11.01
CA ARG A 12 18.73 0.89 -12.02
C ARG A 12 18.00 1.91 -12.88
N GLU A 13 16.73 1.67 -13.22
CA GLU A 13 15.92 2.63 -13.99
C GLU A 13 15.56 3.87 -13.16
N LEU A 14 15.20 3.71 -11.89
CA LEU A 14 14.87 4.82 -10.99
C LEU A 14 16.09 5.72 -10.77
N ILE A 15 17.25 5.14 -10.42
CA ILE A 15 18.49 5.91 -10.23
C ILE A 15 18.90 6.60 -11.54
N LYS A 16 18.84 5.91 -12.68
CA LYS A 16 19.29 6.47 -13.96
C LYS A 16 18.38 7.60 -14.45
N LYS A 17 17.05 7.41 -14.46
CA LYS A 17 16.11 8.42 -14.96
C LYS A 17 16.01 9.61 -14.01
N SER A 18 15.78 9.36 -12.72
CA SER A 18 15.68 10.44 -11.74
C SER A 18 17.02 11.15 -11.59
N GLY A 19 18.14 10.42 -11.52
CA GLY A 19 19.48 11.01 -11.45
C GLY A 19 19.82 11.88 -12.66
N PHE A 20 19.47 11.45 -13.87
CA PHE A 20 19.66 12.27 -15.07
C PHE A 20 18.82 13.55 -15.04
N VAL A 21 17.53 13.45 -14.71
CA VAL A 21 16.63 14.63 -14.62
C VAL A 21 17.11 15.61 -13.56
N PHE A 22 17.45 15.11 -12.36
CA PHE A 22 17.99 15.95 -11.30
C PHE A 22 19.32 16.60 -11.67
N ALA A 23 20.25 15.84 -12.26
CA ALA A 23 21.53 16.40 -12.71
C ALA A 23 21.33 17.46 -13.80
N ALA A 24 20.43 17.24 -14.75
CA ALA A 24 20.12 18.21 -15.80
C ALA A 24 19.52 19.50 -15.24
N ILE A 25 18.51 19.40 -14.36
CA ILE A 25 17.90 20.56 -13.71
C ILE A 25 18.94 21.29 -12.85
N PHE A 26 19.74 20.56 -12.08
CA PHE A 26 20.79 21.11 -11.24
C PHE A 26 21.80 21.90 -12.07
N ILE A 27 22.31 21.32 -13.17
CA ILE A 27 23.27 21.98 -14.06
C ILE A 27 22.68 23.25 -14.66
N ILE A 28 21.42 23.21 -15.13
CA ILE A 28 20.75 24.39 -15.70
C ILE A 28 20.63 25.50 -14.67
N VAL A 29 20.07 25.20 -13.49
CA VAL A 29 19.91 26.18 -12.40
C VAL A 29 21.27 26.72 -11.98
N PHE A 30 22.27 25.84 -11.81
CA PHE A 30 23.62 26.21 -11.42
C PHE A 30 24.29 27.15 -12.43
N LEU A 31 24.19 26.88 -13.73
CA LEU A 31 24.71 27.74 -14.78
C LEU A 31 24.02 29.10 -14.81
N ILE A 32 22.69 29.13 -14.63
CA ILE A 32 21.92 30.38 -14.53
C ILE A 32 22.37 31.19 -13.32
N THR A 33 22.51 30.57 -12.15
CA THR A 33 22.95 31.24 -10.92
C THR A 33 24.36 31.82 -11.07
N ILE A 34 25.31 31.07 -11.63
CA ILE A 34 26.66 31.60 -11.90
C ILE A 34 26.62 32.77 -12.89
N SER A 35 25.82 32.66 -13.96
CA SER A 35 25.70 33.71 -14.97
C SER A 35 25.17 35.01 -14.37
N ILE A 36 24.07 34.92 -13.60
CA ILE A 36 23.48 36.06 -12.89
C ILE A 36 24.48 36.64 -11.88
N SER A 37 25.09 35.80 -11.05
CA SER A 37 26.03 36.25 -10.03
C SER A 37 27.23 36.99 -10.62
N LYS A 38 27.82 36.46 -11.71
CA LYS A 38 28.90 37.15 -12.44
C LYS A 38 28.44 38.48 -13.02
N GLY A 39 27.28 38.52 -13.65
CA GLY A 39 26.73 39.75 -14.24
C GLY A 39 26.46 40.84 -13.19
N THR A 40 25.82 40.46 -12.07
CA THR A 40 25.54 41.38 -10.96
C THR A 40 26.83 41.89 -10.32
N LEU A 41 27.79 41.01 -10.05
CA LEU A 41 29.04 41.41 -9.40
C LEU A 41 29.89 42.29 -10.33
N LEU A 42 29.87 42.05 -11.65
CA LEU A 42 30.53 42.91 -12.62
C LEU A 42 29.90 44.30 -12.62
N HIS A 43 28.56 44.34 -12.68
CA HIS A 43 27.82 45.60 -12.65
C HIS A 43 28.10 46.40 -11.36
N VAL A 44 28.06 45.75 -10.19
CA VAL A 44 28.39 46.40 -8.91
C VAL A 44 29.82 46.92 -8.91
N SER A 45 30.78 46.13 -9.39
CA SER A 45 32.20 46.52 -9.41
C SER A 45 32.46 47.72 -10.33
N LEU A 46 31.85 47.73 -11.53
CA LEU A 46 31.94 48.86 -12.47
C LEU A 46 31.29 50.12 -11.88
N THR A 47 30.06 50.00 -11.33
CA THR A 47 29.38 51.13 -10.68
C THR A 47 30.17 51.67 -9.49
N SER A 48 30.83 50.79 -8.72
CA SER A 48 31.72 51.22 -7.62
C SER A 48 32.93 52.02 -8.12
N ILE A 49 33.55 51.60 -9.23
CA ILE A 49 34.64 52.37 -9.84
C ILE A 49 34.13 53.71 -10.38
N GLU A 50 33.02 53.73 -11.11
CA GLU A 50 32.43 54.97 -11.64
C GLU A 50 32.11 55.96 -10.52
N ASN A 51 31.56 55.49 -9.39
CA ASN A 51 31.31 56.34 -8.23
C ASN A 51 32.61 56.85 -7.57
N LEU A 52 33.63 56.00 -7.45
CA LEU A 52 34.95 56.40 -6.94
C LEU A 52 35.56 57.50 -7.82
N MET A 53 35.56 57.30 -9.15
CA MET A 53 36.08 58.24 -10.12
C MET A 53 35.28 59.55 -10.10
N GLY A 54 33.95 59.46 -10.05
CA GLY A 54 33.06 60.61 -9.95
C GLY A 54 33.27 61.44 -8.68
N LYS A 55 33.55 60.79 -7.54
CA LYS A 55 33.90 61.50 -6.30
C LYS A 55 35.30 62.10 -6.37
N SER A 56 36.27 61.35 -6.89
CA SER A 56 37.68 61.76 -6.92
C SER A 56 37.93 62.93 -7.86
N GLN A 57 37.25 62.96 -9.02
CA GLN A 57 37.34 64.11 -9.93
C GLN A 57 36.76 65.38 -9.30
N LEU A 58 35.67 65.27 -8.52
CA LEU A 58 35.11 66.42 -7.81
C LEU A 58 36.09 66.92 -6.74
N ASP A 59 36.67 66.02 -5.95
CA ASP A 59 37.66 66.42 -4.94
C ASP A 59 38.87 67.12 -5.58
N ILE A 60 39.46 66.55 -6.63
CA ILE A 60 40.60 67.18 -7.34
C ILE A 60 40.19 68.54 -7.92
N GLY A 61 39.03 68.63 -8.56
CA GLY A 61 38.51 69.89 -9.11
C GLY A 61 38.27 70.95 -8.02
N ASP A 62 37.73 70.55 -6.88
CA ASP A 62 37.50 71.42 -5.72
C ASP A 62 38.83 71.89 -5.10
N ARG A 63 39.87 71.04 -5.07
CA ARG A 63 41.22 71.46 -4.64
C ARG A 63 41.82 72.52 -5.54
N ILE A 64 41.61 72.44 -6.85
CA ILE A 64 42.05 73.48 -7.79
C ILE A 64 41.22 74.75 -7.61
N GLN A 65 39.90 74.62 -7.46
CA GLN A 65 39.02 75.75 -7.21
C GLN A 65 39.35 76.46 -5.89
N GLU A 66 39.74 75.71 -4.85
CA GLU A 66 40.24 76.25 -3.59
C GLU A 66 41.46 77.16 -3.83
N LYS A 67 42.38 76.79 -4.73
CA LYS A 67 43.53 77.63 -5.08
C LYS A 67 43.12 78.92 -5.77
N PHE A 68 42.10 78.90 -6.63
CA PHE A 68 41.53 80.13 -7.18
C PHE A 68 40.95 81.03 -6.09
N ILE A 69 40.18 80.48 -5.15
CA ILE A 69 39.59 81.25 -4.05
C ILE A 69 40.68 81.87 -3.17
N ILE A 70 41.76 81.13 -2.88
CA ILE A 70 42.92 81.64 -2.13
C ILE A 70 43.59 82.77 -2.91
N ALA A 71 43.84 82.58 -4.20
CA ALA A 71 44.44 83.60 -5.06
C ALA A 71 43.58 84.87 -5.11
N GLU A 72 42.26 84.74 -5.24
CA GLU A 72 41.31 85.88 -5.21
C GLU A 72 41.31 86.58 -3.85
N SER A 73 41.39 85.82 -2.75
CA SER A 73 41.49 86.39 -1.41
C SER A 73 42.78 87.21 -1.23
N ILE A 74 43.89 86.72 -1.78
CA ILE A 74 45.18 87.44 -1.79
C ILE A 74 45.08 88.69 -2.66
N ALA A 75 44.48 88.58 -3.85
CA ALA A 75 44.32 89.68 -4.79
C ALA A 75 43.43 90.81 -4.27
N ASN A 76 42.50 90.51 -3.35
CA ASN A 76 41.64 91.51 -2.68
C ASN A 76 42.26 92.11 -1.41
N ASN A 77 43.45 91.67 -1.00
CA ASN A 77 44.11 92.20 0.20
C ASN A 77 44.63 93.62 -0.08
N GLN A 78 44.31 94.57 0.80
CA GLN A 78 44.66 95.99 0.66
C GLN A 78 46.18 96.22 0.51
N LEU A 79 47.01 95.40 1.13
CA LEU A 79 48.48 95.48 1.01
C LEU A 79 48.96 95.07 -0.39
N ILE A 80 48.22 94.18 -1.06
CA ILE A 80 48.54 93.67 -2.39
C ILE A 80 48.03 94.60 -3.49
N THR A 81 46.84 95.19 -3.30
CA THR A 81 46.20 96.11 -4.25
C THR A 81 46.87 97.49 -4.32
N ASP A 82 47.55 97.94 -3.26
CA ASP A 82 48.26 99.23 -3.24
C ASP A 82 49.56 99.17 -4.07
N GLU A 83 49.62 99.93 -5.16
CA GLU A 83 50.79 100.00 -6.05
C GLU A 83 51.99 100.76 -5.44
N THR A 84 51.78 101.56 -4.39
CA THR A 84 52.84 102.36 -3.76
C THR A 84 53.76 101.53 -2.85
N ILE A 85 53.29 100.35 -2.43
CA ILE A 85 54.04 99.45 -1.54
C ILE A 85 55.06 98.65 -2.38
N PRO A 86 56.36 98.70 -2.04
CA PRO A 86 57.39 97.89 -2.71
C PRO A 86 57.10 96.39 -2.64
N PHE A 87 57.53 95.64 -3.66
CA PHE A 87 57.33 94.18 -3.71
C PHE A 87 57.94 93.46 -2.49
N GLU A 88 59.06 93.93 -1.93
CA GLU A 88 59.68 93.29 -0.75
C GLU A 88 58.74 93.28 0.48
N ASP A 89 57.95 94.33 0.67
CA ASP A 89 56.97 94.39 1.76
C ASP A 89 55.75 93.51 1.45
N LYS A 90 55.35 93.41 0.17
CA LYS A 90 54.32 92.47 -0.30
C LYS A 90 54.77 91.01 -0.11
N LYS A 91 56.02 90.71 -0.44
CA LYS A 91 56.63 89.38 -0.39
C LYS A 91 56.52 88.77 1.01
N ALA A 92 56.83 89.52 2.06
CA ALA A 92 56.71 89.04 3.44
C ALA A 92 55.26 88.64 3.82
N SER A 93 54.25 89.33 3.28
CA SER A 93 52.84 88.97 3.45
C SER A 93 52.47 87.73 2.64
N LEU A 94 52.85 87.69 1.36
CA LEU A 94 52.60 86.56 0.46
C LEU A 94 53.24 85.27 0.98
N GLN A 95 54.44 85.33 1.54
CA GLN A 95 55.15 84.17 2.06
C GLN A 95 54.39 83.46 3.21
N LYS A 96 53.61 84.20 4.00
CA LYS A 96 52.70 83.62 5.00
C LYS A 96 51.57 82.81 4.37
N TYR A 97 51.06 83.23 3.20
CA TYR A 97 50.06 82.48 2.46
C TYR A 97 50.65 81.22 1.83
N VAL A 98 51.90 81.28 1.35
CA VAL A 98 52.63 80.11 0.83
C VAL A 98 52.66 78.98 1.87
N GLU A 99 53.15 79.29 3.08
CA GLU A 99 53.23 78.33 4.19
C GLU A 99 51.86 77.84 4.66
N LYS A 100 50.88 78.74 4.75
CA LYS A 100 49.54 78.40 5.27
C LYS A 100 48.72 77.51 4.34
N PHE A 101 48.85 77.71 3.04
CA PHE A 101 47.99 77.07 2.03
C PHE A 101 48.71 76.00 1.19
N ASN A 102 49.92 75.61 1.61
CA ASN A 102 50.75 74.62 0.94
C ASN A 102 50.91 74.93 -0.55
N LEU A 103 51.29 76.16 -0.87
CA LEU A 103 51.65 76.59 -2.21
C LEU A 103 53.17 76.45 -2.36
N ARG A 104 53.65 76.29 -3.59
CA ARG A 104 55.08 76.37 -3.87
C ARG A 104 55.57 77.81 -3.76
N SER A 105 54.86 78.70 -4.45
CA SER A 105 55.18 80.11 -4.49
C SER A 105 53.99 80.93 -4.95
N ILE A 106 54.04 82.23 -4.69
CA ILE A 106 53.06 83.20 -5.18
C ILE A 106 53.81 84.24 -6.02
N GLY A 107 53.39 84.40 -7.27
CA GLY A 107 53.86 85.45 -8.16
C GLY A 107 52.98 86.69 -8.08
N TYR A 108 53.61 87.86 -8.02
CA TYR A 108 52.97 89.14 -8.26
C TYR A 108 53.42 89.67 -9.62
N ILE A 109 52.46 89.96 -10.49
CA ILE A 109 52.71 90.56 -11.80
C ILE A 109 52.24 92.00 -11.76
N ASP A 110 53.16 92.93 -12.01
CA ASP A 110 52.82 94.34 -12.08
C ASP A 110 51.99 94.68 -13.32
N ARG A 111 51.46 95.91 -13.39
CA ARG A 111 50.70 96.39 -14.55
C ARG A 111 51.51 96.35 -15.87
N ASN A 112 52.83 96.43 -15.77
CA ASN A 112 53.73 96.40 -16.92
C ASN A 112 53.98 94.96 -17.42
N GLY A 113 53.55 93.94 -16.67
CA GLY A 113 53.67 92.53 -17.02
C GLY A 113 54.94 91.86 -16.51
N TYR A 114 55.66 92.46 -15.56
CA TYR A 114 56.82 91.83 -14.93
C TYR A 114 56.39 91.01 -13.71
N LEU A 115 56.72 89.73 -13.70
CA LEU A 115 56.45 88.80 -12.62
C LEU A 115 57.60 88.78 -11.62
N ARG A 116 57.28 88.87 -10.33
CA ARG A 116 58.19 88.61 -9.21
C ARG A 116 57.53 87.65 -8.24
N SER A 117 58.22 86.58 -7.87
CA SER A 117 57.69 85.49 -7.06
C SER A 117 58.33 85.43 -5.68
N THR A 118 57.61 84.85 -4.71
CA THR A 118 58.08 84.67 -3.33
C THR A 118 59.32 83.78 -3.21
N ASP A 119 59.53 82.87 -4.16
CA ASP A 119 60.71 81.99 -4.27
C ASP A 119 61.92 82.70 -4.93
N GLY A 120 61.78 83.97 -5.32
CA GLY A 120 62.83 84.74 -5.97
C GLY A 120 62.85 84.61 -7.49
N PHE A 121 61.92 83.87 -8.10
CA PHE A 121 61.77 83.81 -9.55
C PHE A 121 61.26 85.14 -10.12
N GLU A 122 61.92 85.65 -11.15
CA GLU A 122 61.52 86.85 -11.89
C GLU A 122 61.47 86.56 -13.38
N ALA A 123 60.42 87.04 -14.05
CA ALA A 123 60.25 86.84 -15.48
C ALA A 123 59.48 88.00 -16.14
N ASP A 124 59.74 88.20 -17.43
CA ASP A 124 58.92 89.07 -18.27
C ASP A 124 57.75 88.29 -18.85
N SER A 125 56.55 88.49 -18.29
CA SER A 125 55.34 87.77 -18.67
C SER A 125 54.56 88.45 -19.80
N ARG A 126 55.08 89.52 -20.41
CA ARG A 126 54.31 90.33 -21.39
C ARG A 126 53.87 89.57 -22.63
N GLN A 127 54.65 88.58 -23.05
CA GLN A 127 54.38 87.73 -24.22
C GLN A 127 53.66 86.43 -23.85
N GLU A 128 53.48 86.16 -22.56
CA GLU A 128 52.91 84.91 -22.10
C GLU A 128 51.39 84.83 -22.36
N PRO A 129 50.87 83.70 -22.84
CA PRO A 129 49.45 83.54 -23.14
C PRO A 129 48.53 83.81 -21.95
N TYR A 130 48.96 83.46 -20.74
CA TYR A 130 48.17 83.64 -19.52
C TYR A 130 47.90 85.11 -19.21
N LEU A 131 48.85 86.01 -19.48
CA LEU A 131 48.70 87.43 -19.18
C LEU A 131 47.61 88.08 -20.06
N LYS A 132 47.41 87.58 -21.28
CA LYS A 132 46.33 88.04 -22.17
C LYS A 132 44.95 87.74 -21.57
N ILE A 133 44.77 86.54 -21.03
CA ILE A 133 43.50 86.11 -20.42
C ILE A 133 43.25 86.88 -19.12
N LEU A 134 44.29 87.06 -18.31
CA LEU A 134 44.21 87.82 -17.07
C LEU A 134 43.85 89.30 -17.30
N LYS A 135 44.40 89.93 -18.36
CA LYS A 135 44.06 91.31 -18.78
C LYS A 135 42.59 91.50 -19.14
N GLU A 136 41.90 90.44 -19.59
CA GLU A 136 40.44 90.45 -19.81
C GLU A 136 39.64 90.36 -18.50
N GLY A 137 40.32 90.29 -17.34
CA GLY A 137 39.69 90.18 -16.02
C GLY A 137 39.19 88.77 -15.69
N LYS A 138 39.62 87.75 -16.45
CA LYS A 138 39.28 86.34 -16.26
C LYS A 138 40.39 85.60 -15.52
N ASN A 139 40.01 84.61 -14.73
CA ASN A 139 40.94 83.70 -14.08
C ASN A 139 41.57 82.75 -15.10
N TYR A 140 42.77 82.26 -14.82
CA TYR A 140 43.51 81.37 -15.70
C TYR A 140 44.12 80.20 -14.92
N LEU A 141 43.99 78.97 -15.43
CA LEU A 141 44.75 77.82 -14.97
C LEU A 141 45.83 77.51 -16.02
N SER A 142 47.08 77.38 -15.62
CA SER A 142 48.14 77.04 -16.55
C SER A 142 48.09 75.58 -16.97
N ASP A 143 48.57 75.32 -18.18
CA ASP A 143 49.08 74.00 -18.54
C ASP A 143 50.30 73.65 -17.67
N PRO A 144 50.66 72.36 -17.55
CA PRO A 144 51.86 71.97 -16.84
C PRO A 144 53.10 72.60 -17.47
N VAL A 145 53.88 73.32 -16.67
CA VAL A 145 55.14 73.93 -17.08
C VAL A 145 56.29 73.38 -16.24
N PHE A 146 57.47 73.27 -16.85
CA PHE A 146 58.67 72.84 -16.16
C PHE A 146 59.47 74.05 -15.70
N THR A 147 59.83 74.06 -14.43
CA THR A 147 60.73 75.08 -13.90
C THR A 147 62.13 74.95 -14.50
N SER A 148 62.73 76.09 -14.84
CA SER A 148 64.05 76.16 -15.49
C SER A 148 65.18 75.58 -14.63
N ASP A 149 64.98 75.54 -13.31
CA ASP A 149 66.05 75.34 -12.33
C ASP A 149 66.06 73.89 -11.81
N THR A 150 64.89 73.39 -11.38
CA THR A 150 64.73 72.06 -10.74
C THR A 150 64.12 71.02 -11.66
N LYS A 151 63.67 71.41 -12.87
CA LYS A 151 62.90 70.57 -13.80
C LYS A 151 61.64 69.95 -13.18
N GLU A 152 61.14 70.54 -12.09
CA GLU A 152 59.87 70.14 -11.50
C GLU A 152 58.74 70.66 -12.36
N GLN A 153 57.73 69.80 -12.55
CA GLN A 153 56.49 70.17 -13.20
C GLN A 153 55.58 70.90 -12.21
N ILE A 154 55.09 72.07 -12.60
CA ILE A 154 54.21 72.91 -11.82
C ILE A 154 52.99 73.31 -12.64
N VAL A 155 51.93 73.65 -11.93
CA VAL A 155 50.76 74.35 -12.46
C VAL A 155 50.51 75.58 -11.62
N PHE A 156 49.98 76.64 -12.19
CA PHE A 156 49.61 77.82 -11.42
C PHE A 156 48.22 78.31 -11.79
N VAL A 157 47.53 78.86 -10.79
CA VAL A 157 46.29 79.60 -10.97
C VAL A 157 46.61 81.09 -10.98
N GLY A 158 46.15 81.81 -11.99
CA GLY A 158 46.29 83.25 -12.14
C GLY A 158 44.96 83.95 -11.91
N VAL A 159 44.98 85.06 -11.16
CA VAL A 159 43.82 85.92 -10.93
C VAL A 159 44.20 87.40 -11.07
N PRO A 160 43.31 88.25 -11.59
CA PRO A 160 43.53 89.69 -11.66
C PRO A 160 43.34 90.39 -10.30
N ILE A 161 44.23 91.31 -9.98
CA ILE A 161 44.11 92.23 -8.85
C ILE A 161 43.26 93.41 -9.30
N LYS A 162 42.13 93.63 -8.60
CA LYS A 162 41.18 94.69 -8.93
C LYS A 162 41.15 95.74 -7.81
N ASN A 163 41.32 97.01 -8.16
CA ASN A 163 41.08 98.14 -7.27
C ASN A 163 39.90 98.96 -7.83
N GLY A 164 38.69 98.70 -7.30
CA GLY A 164 37.46 99.18 -7.92
C GLY A 164 37.21 98.51 -9.27
N ASN A 165 37.09 99.29 -10.35
CA ASN A 165 36.90 98.78 -11.72
C ASN A 165 38.20 98.63 -12.52
N GLU A 166 39.36 99.02 -11.96
CA GLU A 166 40.64 98.95 -12.66
C GLU A 166 41.47 97.73 -12.21
N ILE A 167 42.15 97.10 -13.17
CA ILE A 167 43.11 96.02 -12.90
C ILE A 167 44.49 96.64 -12.67
N THR A 168 45.04 96.47 -11.46
CA THR A 168 46.32 97.06 -11.02
C THR A 168 47.49 96.08 -11.07
N GLY A 169 47.22 94.80 -11.28
CA GLY A 169 48.22 93.74 -11.41
C GLY A 169 47.57 92.36 -11.41
N TYR A 170 48.37 91.31 -11.21
CA TYR A 170 47.89 89.93 -11.20
C TYR A 170 48.62 89.12 -10.12
N ILE A 171 47.92 88.13 -9.56
CA ILE A 171 48.50 87.15 -8.63
C ILE A 171 48.51 85.79 -9.32
N THR A 172 49.62 85.08 -9.22
CA THR A 172 49.70 83.65 -9.54
C THR A 172 49.98 82.85 -8.29
N CYS A 173 49.26 81.74 -8.07
CA CYS A 173 49.54 80.79 -7.01
C CYS A 173 50.00 79.48 -7.65
N THR A 174 51.25 79.10 -7.37
CA THR A 174 51.90 77.92 -7.95
C THR A 174 51.69 76.71 -7.06
N VAL A 175 51.32 75.59 -7.68
CA VAL A 175 51.16 74.28 -7.06
C VAL A 175 52.08 73.30 -7.78
N GLU A 176 52.76 72.46 -7.01
CA GLU A 176 53.57 71.38 -7.57
C GLU A 176 52.69 70.23 -8.05
N CYS A 177 53.04 69.64 -9.19
CA CYS A 177 52.40 68.42 -9.65
C CYS A 177 52.67 67.22 -8.73
N SER A 178 53.66 67.31 -7.83
CA SER A 178 53.88 66.34 -6.74
C SER A 178 52.66 66.26 -5.79
N TYR A 179 52.03 67.39 -5.48
CA TYR A 179 50.81 67.45 -4.69
C TYR A 179 49.62 66.85 -5.44
N LEU A 180 49.50 67.12 -6.75
CA LEU A 180 48.48 66.49 -7.59
C LEU A 180 48.70 64.98 -7.72
N SER A 181 49.95 64.54 -7.75
CA SER A 181 50.33 63.12 -7.75
C SER A 181 49.88 62.44 -6.46
N GLN A 182 50.02 63.11 -5.31
CA GLN A 182 49.51 62.60 -4.03
C GLN A 182 47.99 62.39 -4.05
N LEU A 183 47.23 63.40 -4.51
CA LEU A 183 45.78 63.30 -4.65
C LEU A 183 45.36 62.21 -5.63
N THR A 184 46.10 62.09 -6.74
CA THR A 184 45.86 61.07 -7.76
C THR A 184 46.11 59.68 -7.20
N ASN A 185 47.19 59.46 -6.45
CA ASN A 185 47.55 58.16 -5.88
C ASN A 185 46.57 57.65 -4.81
N GLU A 186 45.74 58.53 -4.21
CA GLU A 186 44.65 58.12 -3.33
C GLU A 186 43.48 57.48 -4.09
N VAL A 187 43.39 57.70 -5.41
CA VAL A 187 42.37 57.11 -6.28
C VAL A 187 42.73 55.67 -6.61
N LYS A 188 42.38 54.75 -5.72
CA LYS A 188 42.58 53.30 -5.92
C LYS A 188 41.28 52.54 -5.67
N TYR A 189 40.94 51.62 -6.58
CA TYR A 189 39.79 50.74 -6.40
C TYR A 189 40.15 49.65 -5.39
N ASN A 190 39.56 49.63 -4.19
CA ASN A 190 39.90 48.64 -3.15
C ASN A 190 41.41 48.52 -2.86
N GLY A 191 42.16 49.61 -2.99
CA GLY A 191 43.62 49.63 -2.81
C GLY A 191 44.44 49.09 -3.98
N ILE A 192 43.80 48.73 -5.10
CA ILE A 192 44.45 48.29 -6.34
C ILE A 192 44.23 49.28 -7.48
N GLY A 193 45.13 49.21 -8.46
CA GLY A 193 45.10 50.04 -9.67
C GLY A 193 46.07 51.21 -9.64
N LYS A 194 46.35 51.72 -10.85
CA LYS A 194 47.18 52.89 -11.11
C LYS A 194 46.31 54.02 -11.60
N SER A 195 46.52 55.20 -11.04
CA SER A 195 45.77 56.40 -11.40
C SER A 195 46.66 57.42 -12.07
N TYR A 196 46.10 58.10 -13.07
CA TYR A 196 46.76 59.16 -13.80
C TYR A 196 45.83 60.36 -13.87
N LEU A 197 46.39 61.54 -13.63
CA LEU A 197 45.77 62.82 -13.93
C LEU A 197 46.49 63.39 -15.14
N ILE A 198 45.74 63.70 -16.19
CA ILE A 198 46.27 64.20 -17.47
C ILE A 198 45.66 65.56 -17.83
N ASN A 199 46.41 66.39 -18.55
CA ASN A 199 45.87 67.61 -19.15
C ASN A 199 45.14 67.33 -20.49
N SER A 200 44.63 68.37 -21.14
CA SER A 200 43.92 68.28 -22.42
C SER A 200 44.77 67.82 -23.61
N ASP A 201 46.08 67.75 -23.47
CA ASP A 201 47.01 67.23 -24.48
C ASP A 201 47.46 65.79 -24.19
N GLY A 202 47.02 65.21 -23.06
CA GLY A 202 47.43 63.88 -22.60
C GLY A 202 48.75 63.86 -21.82
N ILE A 203 49.32 65.01 -21.47
CA ILE A 203 50.51 65.08 -20.60
C ILE A 203 50.10 64.69 -19.18
N ILE A 204 50.86 63.78 -18.58
CA ILE A 204 50.65 63.34 -17.20
C ILE A 204 51.07 64.48 -16.25
N ILE A 205 50.13 64.90 -15.40
CA ILE A 205 50.29 65.93 -14.38
C ILE A 205 50.11 65.39 -12.95
N GLY A 206 49.71 64.12 -12.83
CA GLY A 206 49.72 63.38 -11.58
C GLY A 206 49.79 61.88 -11.88
N SER A 207 50.70 61.17 -11.21
CA SER A 207 50.88 59.71 -11.33
C SER A 207 51.45 59.16 -10.03
N GLU A 208 51.29 57.85 -9.80
CA GLU A 208 52.02 57.15 -8.76
C GLU A 208 53.54 57.13 -9.04
N ASP A 209 53.93 57.05 -10.32
CA ASP A 209 55.33 57.21 -10.72
C ASP A 209 55.63 58.69 -10.98
N LEU A 210 56.34 59.32 -10.04
CA LEU A 210 56.73 60.72 -10.15
C LEU A 210 57.64 60.99 -11.37
N ASN A 211 58.29 59.97 -11.94
CA ASN A 211 59.08 60.13 -13.15
C ASN A 211 58.21 60.46 -14.37
N ASP A 212 56.98 59.94 -14.44
CA ASP A 212 56.05 60.24 -15.54
C ASP A 212 55.73 61.74 -15.57
N VAL A 213 55.57 62.31 -14.37
CA VAL A 213 55.26 63.72 -14.13
C VAL A 213 56.48 64.59 -14.40
N SER A 214 57.66 64.21 -13.87
CA SER A 214 58.89 65.01 -14.03
C SER A 214 59.43 65.05 -15.45
N HIS A 215 59.14 64.03 -16.28
CA HIS A 215 59.54 64.00 -17.68
C HIS A 215 58.45 64.52 -18.63
N GLY A 216 57.25 64.85 -18.12
CA GLY A 216 56.14 65.32 -18.95
C GLY A 216 55.69 64.28 -19.96
N VAL A 217 55.64 63.02 -19.52
CA VAL A 217 55.29 61.89 -20.38
C VAL A 217 53.86 62.06 -20.87
N ASN A 218 53.65 61.85 -22.18
CA ASN A 218 52.31 61.76 -22.73
C ASN A 218 51.76 60.36 -22.44
N ILE A 219 50.53 60.26 -21.93
CA ILE A 219 49.88 58.99 -21.59
C ILE A 219 49.76 58.05 -22.80
N ILE A 220 49.72 58.58 -24.03
CA ILE A 220 49.70 57.75 -25.24
C ILE A 220 51.06 57.06 -25.49
N ASP A 221 52.16 57.69 -25.07
CA ASP A 221 53.52 57.15 -25.25
C ASP A 221 53.87 56.07 -24.21
N THR A 222 53.08 55.96 -23.14
CA THR A 222 53.25 54.88 -22.13
C THR A 222 52.67 53.54 -22.60
N ILE A 223 51.96 53.51 -23.73
CA ILE A 223 51.34 52.30 -24.24
C ILE A 223 52.41 51.35 -24.79
N GLU A 224 52.64 50.26 -24.09
CA GLU A 224 53.50 49.18 -24.58
C GLU A 224 52.85 48.45 -25.79
N PRO A 225 53.65 48.02 -26.80
CA PRO A 225 53.14 47.25 -27.92
C PRO A 225 52.61 45.89 -27.48
N ASP A 226 51.30 45.70 -27.53
CA ASP A 226 50.61 44.47 -27.16
C ASP A 226 49.36 44.24 -28.05
N LYS A 227 48.57 43.21 -27.72
CA LYS A 227 47.32 42.90 -28.45
C LYS A 227 46.24 43.97 -28.26
N TYR A 228 46.36 44.81 -27.24
CA TYR A 228 45.35 45.76 -26.78
C TYR A 228 45.72 47.22 -27.05
N THR A 229 46.90 47.50 -27.62
CA THR A 229 47.43 48.83 -27.93
C THR A 229 46.38 49.73 -28.59
N ASP A 230 45.69 49.25 -29.63
CA ASP A 230 44.67 50.03 -30.35
C ASP A 230 43.46 50.38 -29.47
N ASN A 231 43.07 49.49 -28.55
CA ASN A 231 41.95 49.73 -27.63
C ASN A 231 42.37 50.72 -26.54
N LYS A 232 43.54 50.53 -25.93
CA LYS A 232 44.09 51.41 -24.89
C LYS A 232 44.28 52.84 -25.41
N LYS A 233 44.83 52.98 -26.63
CA LYS A 233 44.95 54.28 -27.31
C LYS A 233 43.61 54.97 -27.51
N LYS A 234 42.59 54.26 -28.02
CA LYS A 234 41.23 54.82 -28.20
C LYS A 234 40.61 55.25 -26.87
N ILE A 235 40.89 54.54 -25.78
CA ILE A 235 40.39 54.90 -24.45
C ILE A 235 41.05 56.20 -23.98
N TYR A 236 42.37 56.32 -24.11
CA TYR A 236 43.07 57.56 -23.77
C TYR A 236 42.64 58.74 -24.64
N GLU A 237 42.44 58.56 -25.94
CA GLU A 237 41.89 59.61 -26.82
C GLU A 237 40.49 60.07 -26.37
N LYS A 238 39.64 59.14 -25.88
CA LYS A 238 38.34 59.51 -25.30
C LYS A 238 38.53 60.31 -23.99
N ALA A 239 39.46 59.90 -23.13
CA ALA A 239 39.78 60.62 -21.89
C ALA A 239 40.30 62.03 -22.17
N ILE A 240 41.24 62.19 -23.11
CA ILE A 240 41.79 63.48 -23.55
C ILE A 240 40.69 64.38 -24.12
N SER A 241 39.72 63.82 -24.86
CA SER A 241 38.56 64.57 -25.34
C SER A 241 37.51 64.93 -24.27
N GLY A 242 37.78 64.66 -22.99
CA GLY A 242 36.91 65.01 -21.86
C GLY A 242 35.66 64.16 -21.72
N LYS A 243 35.62 62.96 -22.33
CA LYS A 243 34.52 62.02 -22.15
C LYS A 243 34.66 61.25 -20.84
N ASN A 244 33.56 60.67 -20.40
CA ASN A 244 33.55 59.76 -19.25
C ASN A 244 33.20 58.35 -19.74
N GLY A 245 33.76 57.32 -19.11
CA GLY A 245 33.42 55.95 -19.41
C GLY A 245 34.32 54.94 -18.73
N SER A 246 33.90 53.67 -18.82
CA SER A 246 34.69 52.52 -18.39
C SER A 246 34.77 51.51 -19.52
N ASP A 247 35.95 50.96 -19.75
CA ASP A 247 36.19 49.96 -20.79
C ASP A 247 37.01 48.80 -20.21
N SER A 248 36.65 47.58 -20.59
CA SER A 248 37.31 46.33 -20.15
C SER A 248 37.84 45.52 -21.34
N SER A 249 37.94 46.15 -22.52
CA SER A 249 38.46 45.54 -23.75
C SER A 249 39.98 45.44 -23.82
N THR A 250 40.69 45.83 -22.75
CA THR A 250 42.14 45.72 -22.61
C THR A 250 42.50 44.64 -21.57
N ASN A 251 43.79 44.45 -21.28
CA ASN A 251 44.21 43.62 -20.14
C ASN A 251 43.89 44.25 -18.77
N GLU A 252 43.42 45.49 -18.78
CA GLU A 252 43.00 46.27 -17.63
C GLU A 252 41.55 46.73 -17.80
N VAL A 253 40.88 46.97 -16.68
CA VAL A 253 39.67 47.80 -16.65
C VAL A 253 40.14 49.24 -16.52
N ILE A 254 39.89 50.02 -17.56
CA ILE A 254 40.27 51.44 -17.61
C ILE A 254 39.01 52.27 -17.47
N THR A 255 38.94 53.07 -16.42
CA THR A 255 37.86 54.02 -16.20
C THR A 255 38.44 55.43 -16.25
N TYR A 256 37.75 56.32 -16.94
CA TYR A 256 38.19 57.69 -17.15
C TYR A 256 37.04 58.67 -17.01
N THR A 257 37.34 59.85 -16.47
CA THR A 257 36.37 60.95 -16.29
C THR A 257 37.07 62.29 -16.45
N SER A 258 36.36 63.27 -17.00
CA SER A 258 36.80 64.67 -16.95
C SER A 258 36.73 65.21 -15.53
N VAL A 259 37.65 66.12 -15.21
CA VAL A 259 37.75 66.82 -13.93
C VAL A 259 37.10 68.18 -14.06
N ASN A 260 36.06 68.43 -13.27
CA ASN A 260 35.34 69.69 -13.31
C ASN A 260 36.22 70.86 -12.81
N ASN A 261 35.92 72.08 -13.25
CA ASN A 261 36.62 73.32 -12.86
C ASN A 261 38.12 73.34 -13.24
N THR A 262 38.51 72.56 -14.26
CA THR A 262 39.88 72.56 -14.81
C THR A 262 39.86 72.85 -16.31
N ASN A 263 41.04 73.06 -16.89
CA ASN A 263 41.21 73.28 -18.33
C ASN A 263 41.26 71.94 -19.10
N GLY A 264 40.19 71.15 -18.97
CA GLY A 264 40.07 69.88 -19.69
C GLY A 264 40.95 68.76 -19.13
N TRP A 265 41.23 68.77 -17.82
CA TRP A 265 41.94 67.65 -17.21
C TRP A 265 41.05 66.42 -17.12
N SER A 266 41.67 65.25 -17.17
CA SER A 266 41.00 63.97 -17.05
C SER A 266 41.71 63.08 -16.04
N LEU A 267 40.92 62.39 -15.24
CA LEU A 267 41.37 61.38 -14.29
C LEU A 267 41.14 60.00 -14.91
N ILE A 268 42.17 59.17 -14.89
CA ILE A 268 42.18 57.81 -15.43
C ILE A 268 42.56 56.85 -14.29
N LEU A 269 41.86 55.73 -14.19
CA LEU A 269 42.19 54.63 -13.29
C LEU A 269 42.29 53.34 -14.11
N GLU A 270 43.40 52.65 -13.94
CA GLU A 270 43.70 51.37 -14.58
C GLU A 270 43.80 50.27 -13.53
N VAL A 271 43.00 49.21 -13.67
CA VAL A 271 43.01 48.06 -12.77
C VAL A 271 43.27 46.79 -13.57
N ASP A 272 44.34 46.03 -13.25
CA ASP A 272 44.66 44.75 -13.91
C ASP A 272 43.45 43.80 -13.82
N ASN A 273 43.05 43.21 -14.95
CA ASN A 273 41.91 42.30 -15.01
C ASN A 273 42.05 41.14 -14.00
N ARG A 274 43.25 40.61 -13.77
CA ARG A 274 43.47 39.51 -12.82
C ARG A 274 43.15 39.92 -11.39
N GLU A 275 43.42 41.18 -11.04
CA GLU A 275 43.12 41.72 -9.72
C GLU A 275 41.64 42.12 -9.63
N PHE A 276 41.11 42.82 -10.63
CA PHE A 276 39.70 43.21 -10.72
C PHE A 276 38.76 42.00 -10.63
N TYR A 277 39.06 40.93 -11.37
CA TYR A 277 38.25 39.70 -11.38
C TYR A 277 38.63 38.70 -10.29
N LYS A 278 39.59 39.01 -9.39
CA LYS A 278 40.11 38.06 -8.37
C LYS A 278 39.01 37.54 -7.46
N ASP A 279 38.19 38.43 -6.91
CA ASP A 279 37.11 38.08 -6.00
C ASP A 279 35.99 37.34 -6.75
N MET A 280 35.69 37.77 -7.97
CA MET A 280 34.72 37.10 -8.84
C MET A 280 35.14 35.67 -9.17
N ARG A 281 36.43 35.44 -9.42
CA ARG A 281 37.01 34.11 -9.67
C ARG A 281 36.95 33.26 -8.41
N THR A 282 37.26 33.83 -7.25
CA THR A 282 37.19 33.13 -5.95
C THR A 282 35.76 32.65 -5.67
N ILE A 283 34.77 33.53 -5.85
CA ILE A 283 33.35 33.18 -5.72
C ILE A 283 32.96 32.12 -6.74
N THR A 284 33.37 32.25 -8.00
CA THR A 284 33.08 31.26 -9.05
C THR A 284 33.64 29.87 -8.69
N ILE A 285 34.89 29.79 -8.22
CA ILE A 285 35.51 28.53 -7.80
C ILE A 285 34.77 27.95 -6.59
N ALA A 286 34.46 28.77 -5.58
CA ALA A 286 33.69 28.34 -4.42
C ALA A 286 32.30 27.80 -4.81
N SER A 287 31.60 28.47 -5.73
CA SER A 287 30.32 27.98 -6.28
C SER A 287 30.47 26.65 -7.01
N ILE A 288 31.53 26.46 -7.81
CA ILE A 288 31.81 25.17 -8.47
C ILE A 288 32.05 24.05 -7.45
N VAL A 289 32.84 24.32 -6.40
CA VAL A 289 33.10 23.34 -5.34
C VAL A 289 31.80 22.98 -4.61
N ILE A 290 31.04 23.97 -4.14
CA ILE A 290 29.76 23.76 -3.45
C ILE A 290 28.77 23.02 -4.37
N GLY A 291 28.71 23.41 -5.64
CA GLY A 291 27.84 22.78 -6.63
C GLY A 291 28.20 21.31 -6.87
N THR A 292 29.49 20.99 -6.98
CA THR A 292 29.99 19.63 -7.17
C THR A 292 29.71 18.75 -5.95
N VAL A 293 29.93 19.29 -4.75
CA VAL A 293 29.62 18.60 -3.48
C VAL A 293 28.11 18.36 -3.37
N GLY A 294 27.29 19.39 -3.63
CA GLY A 294 25.83 19.28 -3.59
C GLY A 294 25.30 18.23 -4.56
N LEU A 295 25.78 18.23 -5.81
CA LEU A 295 25.40 17.23 -6.80
C LEU A 295 25.81 15.81 -6.36
N SER A 296 27.02 15.67 -5.79
CA SER A 296 27.52 14.38 -5.29
C SER A 296 26.66 13.84 -4.15
N VAL A 297 26.24 14.69 -3.21
CA VAL A 297 25.35 14.32 -2.10
C VAL A 297 23.99 13.87 -2.63
N VAL A 298 23.40 14.61 -3.57
CA VAL A 298 22.09 14.23 -4.16
C VAL A 298 22.18 12.89 -4.89
N LEU A 299 23.22 12.67 -5.69
CA LEU A 299 23.44 11.39 -6.38
C LEU A 299 23.67 10.25 -5.39
N PHE A 300 24.40 10.49 -4.30
CA PHE A 300 24.61 9.52 -3.23
C PHE A 300 23.29 9.14 -2.55
N CYS A 301 22.46 10.12 -2.17
CA CYS A 301 21.13 9.88 -1.61
C CYS A 301 20.23 9.09 -2.56
N LEU A 302 20.24 9.38 -3.87
CA LEU A 302 19.48 8.63 -4.87
C LEU A 302 19.91 7.16 -4.93
N VAL A 303 21.20 6.87 -4.81
CA VAL A 303 21.71 5.50 -4.76
C VAL A 303 21.24 4.78 -3.48
N LEU A 304 21.31 5.44 -2.32
CA LEU A 304 20.84 4.86 -1.05
C LEU A 304 19.35 4.51 -1.09
N ILE A 305 18.51 5.43 -1.55
CA ILE A 305 17.06 5.22 -1.68
C ILE A 305 16.77 4.10 -2.68
N GLY A 306 17.42 4.14 -3.86
CA GLY A 306 17.26 3.10 -4.88
C GLY A 306 17.71 1.71 -4.41
N GLU A 307 18.73 1.64 -3.54
CA GLU A 307 19.15 0.39 -2.90
C GLU A 307 18.15 -0.13 -1.87
N ALA A 308 17.67 0.74 -0.99
CA ALA A 308 16.71 0.36 0.04
C ALA A 308 15.41 -0.17 -0.59
N LEU A 309 14.84 0.56 -1.55
CA LEU A 309 13.62 0.15 -2.24
C LEU A 309 13.84 -1.10 -3.11
N GLY A 310 14.95 -1.14 -3.86
CA GLY A 310 15.27 -2.25 -4.75
C GLY A 310 15.40 -3.58 -4.00
N LYS A 311 16.06 -3.60 -2.83
CA LYS A 311 16.19 -4.81 -2.01
C LYS A 311 14.84 -5.30 -1.47
N ARG A 312 13.95 -4.40 -1.03
CA ARG A 312 12.60 -4.78 -0.53
C ARG A 312 11.73 -5.38 -1.64
N LEU A 313 11.73 -4.78 -2.83
CA LEU A 313 10.99 -5.29 -3.98
C LEU A 313 11.50 -6.66 -4.47
N ILE A 314 12.80 -6.95 -4.34
CA ILE A 314 13.34 -8.27 -4.70
C ILE A 314 12.83 -9.37 -3.75
N ASN A 315 12.75 -9.09 -2.44
CA ASN A 315 12.21 -10.04 -1.46
C ASN A 315 10.73 -10.35 -1.74
N VAL A 316 9.94 -9.31 -2.01
CA VAL A 316 8.53 -9.45 -2.40
C VAL A 316 8.40 -10.27 -3.70
N LYS A 317 9.23 -9.98 -4.71
CA LYS A 317 9.27 -10.76 -5.97
C LYS A 317 9.58 -12.24 -5.71
N GLN A 318 10.51 -12.54 -4.82
CA GLN A 318 10.87 -13.93 -4.48
C GLN A 318 9.72 -14.66 -3.78
N ALA A 319 9.04 -14.00 -2.84
CA ALA A 319 7.87 -14.58 -2.18
C ALA A 319 6.72 -14.86 -3.15
N ILE A 320 6.45 -13.95 -4.09
CA ILE A 320 5.46 -14.19 -5.15
C ILE A 320 5.87 -15.37 -6.04
N ASP A 321 7.16 -15.50 -6.36
CA ASP A 321 7.69 -16.65 -7.11
C ASP A 321 7.42 -17.97 -6.38
N LEU A 322 7.63 -18.02 -5.06
CA LEU A 322 7.33 -19.19 -4.23
C LEU A 322 5.83 -19.53 -4.25
N LEU A 323 4.96 -18.54 -4.05
CA LEU A 323 3.50 -18.72 -4.18
C LEU A 323 3.13 -19.31 -5.54
N ALA A 324 3.73 -18.80 -6.63
CA ALA A 324 3.43 -19.25 -7.98
C ALA A 324 3.84 -20.70 -8.24
N HIS A 325 4.85 -21.21 -7.52
CA HIS A 325 5.27 -22.61 -7.57
C HIS A 325 4.52 -23.50 -6.57
N GLY A 326 3.51 -22.97 -5.86
CA GLY A 326 2.68 -23.72 -4.91
C GLY A 326 3.31 -23.89 -3.53
N ASP A 327 4.41 -23.19 -3.23
CA ASP A 327 4.96 -23.13 -1.88
C ASP A 327 4.27 -22.01 -1.08
N PHE A 328 3.38 -22.42 -0.17
CA PHE A 328 2.64 -21.52 0.72
C PHE A 328 3.27 -21.40 2.12
N ASN A 329 4.48 -21.94 2.33
CA ASN A 329 5.21 -21.79 3.58
C ASN A 329 6.21 -20.63 3.49
N ILE A 330 5.71 -19.43 3.29
CA ILE A 330 6.52 -18.26 2.98
C ILE A 330 6.88 -17.48 4.24
N GLU A 331 8.17 -17.33 4.47
CA GLU A 331 8.72 -16.36 5.42
C GLU A 331 9.30 -15.15 4.68
N LEU A 332 8.61 -14.02 4.79
CA LEU A 332 9.10 -12.74 4.28
C LEU A 332 10.14 -12.18 5.26
N SER A 333 11.28 -11.74 4.75
CA SER A 333 12.30 -11.04 5.56
C SER A 333 11.71 -9.81 6.26
N ASP A 334 12.09 -9.59 7.53
CA ASP A 334 11.80 -8.37 8.31
C ASP A 334 12.16 -7.08 7.56
N TYR A 335 13.10 -7.16 6.62
CA TYR A 335 13.48 -6.03 5.78
C TYR A 335 12.32 -5.47 4.95
N VAL A 336 11.34 -6.29 4.56
CA VAL A 336 10.13 -5.86 3.85
C VAL A 336 9.26 -4.98 4.76
N PHE A 337 9.24 -5.27 6.07
CA PHE A 337 8.35 -4.65 7.06
C PHE A 337 8.98 -3.47 7.82
N LYS A 338 10.19 -3.03 7.45
CA LYS A 338 10.89 -1.92 8.13
C LYS A 338 10.22 -0.55 7.99
N VAL A 339 9.44 -0.33 6.94
CA VAL A 339 8.81 0.96 6.61
C VAL A 339 7.35 0.68 6.25
N GLU A 340 6.43 1.41 6.86
CA GLU A 340 4.99 1.32 6.58
C GLU A 340 4.65 2.10 5.30
N ASP A 341 4.89 1.46 4.15
CA ASP A 341 4.56 1.97 2.81
C ASP A 341 3.83 0.91 1.98
N GLU A 342 3.61 1.17 0.68
CA GLU A 342 2.90 0.23 -0.19
C GLU A 342 3.61 -1.13 -0.31
N VAL A 343 4.93 -1.19 -0.09
CA VAL A 343 5.68 -2.46 -0.09
C VAL A 343 5.38 -3.27 1.17
N PHE A 344 5.15 -2.62 2.31
CA PHE A 344 4.66 -3.26 3.53
C PHE A 344 3.26 -3.87 3.34
N ASP A 345 2.35 -3.13 2.72
CA ASP A 345 0.99 -3.62 2.45
C ASP A 345 0.98 -4.83 1.50
N ILE A 346 1.85 -4.82 0.49
CA ILE A 346 2.06 -5.98 -0.39
C ILE A 346 2.60 -7.17 0.42
N GLY A 347 3.57 -6.95 1.32
CA GLY A 347 4.10 -7.99 2.20
C GLY A 347 3.02 -8.63 3.08
N ASN A 348 2.17 -7.82 3.71
CA ASN A 348 1.06 -8.31 4.53
C ASN A 348 0.01 -9.08 3.70
N SER A 349 -0.29 -8.59 2.50
CA SER A 349 -1.23 -9.26 1.59
C SER A 349 -0.70 -10.63 1.15
N ILE A 350 0.60 -10.74 0.84
CA ILE A 350 1.26 -12.02 0.54
C ILE A 350 1.14 -12.98 1.73
N LYS A 351 1.45 -12.51 2.95
CA LYS A 351 1.34 -13.34 4.17
C LYS A 351 -0.08 -13.87 4.39
N LYS A 352 -1.09 -13.00 4.22
CA LYS A 352 -2.51 -13.39 4.34
C LYS A 352 -2.92 -14.39 3.27
N THR A 353 -2.49 -14.20 2.02
CA THR A 353 -2.75 -15.15 0.93
C THR A 353 -2.12 -16.51 1.20
N SER A 354 -0.86 -16.54 1.64
CA SER A 354 -0.13 -17.77 2.00
C SER A 354 -0.87 -18.55 3.10
N SER A 355 -1.27 -17.86 4.17
CA SER A 355 -2.01 -18.47 5.29
C SER A 355 -3.38 -19.00 4.87
N SER A 356 -4.14 -18.23 4.08
CA SER A 356 -5.47 -18.65 3.61
C SER A 356 -5.40 -19.87 2.69
N MET A 357 -4.43 -19.89 1.77
CA MET A 357 -4.25 -21.02 0.87
C MET A 357 -3.75 -22.27 1.63
N GLY A 358 -2.83 -22.10 2.58
CA GLY A 358 -2.40 -23.18 3.46
C GLY A 358 -3.55 -23.78 4.27
N ALA A 359 -4.44 -22.94 4.81
CA ALA A 359 -5.64 -23.39 5.52
C ALA A 359 -6.62 -24.14 4.60
N MET A 360 -6.80 -23.66 3.36
CA MET A 360 -7.64 -24.32 2.35
C MET A 360 -7.09 -25.71 2.00
N ILE A 361 -5.79 -25.84 1.75
CA ILE A 361 -5.15 -27.14 1.46
C ILE A 361 -5.28 -28.10 2.65
N LYS A 362 -5.11 -27.60 3.88
CA LYS A 362 -5.30 -28.40 5.10
C LYS A 362 -6.74 -28.91 5.22
N LYS A 363 -7.73 -28.07 4.89
CA LYS A 363 -9.15 -28.47 4.88
C LYS A 363 -9.41 -29.55 3.82
N ILE A 364 -8.92 -29.35 2.59
CA ILE A 364 -9.04 -30.35 1.51
C ILE A 364 -8.45 -31.69 1.94
N LYS A 365 -7.26 -31.69 2.58
CA LYS A 365 -6.64 -32.91 3.11
C LYS A 365 -7.53 -33.62 4.12
N ASN A 366 -8.15 -32.89 5.03
CA ASN A 366 -9.07 -33.46 6.01
C ASN A 366 -10.34 -34.02 5.35
N ASP A 367 -10.92 -33.30 4.39
CA ASP A 367 -12.10 -33.75 3.64
C ASP A 367 -11.80 -35.05 2.87
N VAL A 368 -10.59 -35.20 2.31
CA VAL A 368 -10.13 -36.45 1.68
C VAL A 368 -10.09 -37.62 2.66
N TYR A 369 -9.62 -37.41 3.91
CA TYR A 369 -9.66 -38.47 4.93
C TYR A 369 -11.09 -38.89 5.28
N ILE A 370 -12.00 -37.92 5.42
CA ILE A 370 -13.42 -38.20 5.70
C ILE A 370 -14.04 -38.99 4.54
N ILE A 371 -13.78 -38.60 3.30
CA ILE A 371 -14.27 -39.32 2.11
C ILE A 371 -13.74 -40.75 2.08
N ASN A 372 -12.46 -40.96 2.42
CA ASN A 372 -11.88 -42.30 2.45
C ASN A 372 -12.56 -43.20 3.51
N ASP A 373 -12.79 -42.66 4.71
CA ASP A 373 -13.51 -43.36 5.79
C ASP A 373 -14.97 -43.69 5.39
N GLN A 374 -15.68 -42.72 4.82
CA GLN A 374 -17.04 -42.94 4.29
C GLN A 374 -17.08 -43.96 3.16
N SER A 375 -16.03 -44.04 2.34
CA SER A 375 -15.93 -45.04 1.28
C SER A 375 -15.77 -46.45 1.84
N ASP A 376 -15.04 -46.61 2.96
CA ASP A 376 -14.94 -47.89 3.66
C ASP A 376 -16.28 -48.32 4.27
N VAL A 377 -17.00 -47.39 4.92
CA VAL A 377 -18.37 -47.64 5.44
C VAL A 377 -19.33 -48.03 4.30
N LEU A 378 -19.29 -47.29 3.18
CA LEU A 378 -20.14 -47.58 2.01
C LEU A 378 -19.88 -48.97 1.43
N ARG A 379 -18.61 -49.41 1.42
CA ARG A 379 -18.23 -50.77 0.98
C ARG A 379 -18.81 -51.83 1.91
N GLU A 380 -18.80 -51.60 3.22
CA GLU A 380 -19.41 -52.51 4.20
C GLU A 380 -20.93 -52.59 4.04
N THR A 381 -21.62 -51.44 3.97
CA THR A 381 -23.07 -51.39 3.74
C THR A 381 -23.46 -52.07 2.43
N SER A 382 -22.68 -51.85 1.37
CA SER A 382 -22.92 -52.50 0.06
C SER A 382 -22.81 -54.02 0.16
N ARG A 383 -21.88 -54.55 0.98
CA ARG A 383 -21.73 -55.99 1.24
C ARG A 383 -22.90 -56.54 2.06
N GLU A 384 -23.39 -55.79 3.03
CA GLU A 384 -24.57 -56.16 3.81
C GLU A 384 -25.83 -56.22 2.95
N ILE A 385 -26.01 -55.25 2.05
CA ILE A 385 -27.11 -55.26 1.06
C ILE A 385 -27.04 -56.48 0.15
N ASP A 386 -25.86 -56.84 -0.37
CA ASP A 386 -25.68 -58.01 -1.23
C ASP A 386 -26.03 -59.32 -0.49
N ASN A 387 -25.58 -59.45 0.77
CA ASN A 387 -25.96 -60.59 1.62
C ASN A 387 -27.48 -60.63 1.90
N GLY A 388 -28.09 -59.48 2.19
CA GLY A 388 -29.53 -59.36 2.41
C GLY A 388 -30.36 -59.70 1.16
N ALA A 389 -29.91 -59.27 -0.01
CA ALA A 389 -30.53 -59.60 -1.29
C ALA A 389 -30.48 -61.10 -1.58
N ASN A 390 -29.34 -61.76 -1.30
CA ASN A 390 -29.23 -63.23 -1.40
C ASN A 390 -30.19 -63.94 -0.44
N GLY A 391 -30.27 -63.50 0.82
CA GLY A 391 -31.21 -64.06 1.80
C GLY A 391 -32.69 -63.89 1.38
N LEU A 392 -33.04 -62.72 0.84
CA LEU A 392 -34.38 -62.46 0.31
C LEU A 392 -34.70 -63.37 -0.88
N SER A 393 -33.74 -63.58 -1.79
CA SER A 393 -33.92 -64.48 -2.93
C SER A 393 -34.22 -65.91 -2.49
N ILE A 394 -33.55 -66.41 -1.44
CA ILE A 394 -33.81 -67.74 -0.87
C ILE A 394 -35.23 -67.81 -0.28
N ALA A 395 -35.62 -66.82 0.52
CA ALA A 395 -36.96 -66.76 1.12
C ALA A 395 -38.09 -66.68 0.06
N MET A 396 -37.84 -65.99 -1.06
CA MET A 396 -38.77 -65.95 -2.19
C MET A 396 -38.95 -67.33 -2.85
N ASP A 397 -37.87 -68.09 -3.01
CA ASP A 397 -37.92 -69.44 -3.58
C ASP A 397 -38.67 -70.41 -2.66
N GLU A 398 -38.41 -70.37 -1.35
CA GLU A 398 -39.17 -71.12 -0.35
C GLU A 398 -40.66 -70.76 -0.33
N SER A 399 -40.99 -69.47 -0.45
CA SER A 399 -42.38 -69.02 -0.52
C SER A 399 -43.07 -69.49 -1.79
N ALA A 400 -42.40 -69.44 -2.95
CA ALA A 400 -42.94 -69.94 -4.21
C ALA A 400 -43.21 -71.46 -4.15
N GLN A 401 -42.29 -72.22 -3.55
CA GLN A 401 -42.46 -73.66 -3.30
C GLN A 401 -43.62 -73.93 -2.33
N GLY A 402 -43.72 -73.17 -1.23
CA GLY A 402 -44.82 -73.27 -0.27
C GLY A 402 -46.18 -73.01 -0.92
N ASN A 403 -46.28 -71.98 -1.75
CA ASN A 403 -47.50 -71.66 -2.52
C ASN A 403 -47.87 -72.79 -3.49
N THR A 404 -46.89 -73.42 -4.13
CA THR A 404 -47.10 -74.55 -5.05
C THR A 404 -47.66 -75.76 -4.30
N ASN A 405 -47.11 -76.07 -3.12
CA ASN A 405 -47.62 -77.15 -2.27
C ASN A 405 -49.05 -76.85 -1.79
N GLN A 406 -49.31 -75.62 -1.35
CA GLN A 406 -50.64 -75.21 -0.90
C GLN A 406 -51.68 -75.30 -2.04
N ALA A 407 -51.32 -74.92 -3.26
CA ALA A 407 -52.19 -75.09 -4.43
C ALA A 407 -52.52 -76.57 -4.69
N SER A 408 -51.56 -77.47 -4.50
CA SER A 408 -51.78 -78.92 -4.61
C SER A 408 -52.72 -79.46 -3.52
N GLU A 409 -52.53 -79.02 -2.26
CA GLU A 409 -53.41 -79.38 -1.15
C GLU A 409 -54.85 -78.89 -1.37
N ILE A 410 -55.02 -77.67 -1.89
CA ILE A 410 -56.34 -77.13 -2.24
C ILE A 410 -57.04 -78.02 -3.28
N LEU A 411 -56.33 -78.51 -4.30
CA LEU A 411 -56.89 -79.45 -5.28
C LEU A 411 -57.31 -80.78 -4.64
N MET A 412 -56.54 -81.30 -3.68
CA MET A 412 -56.93 -82.49 -2.92
C MET A 412 -58.18 -82.25 -2.08
N ILE A 413 -58.26 -81.11 -1.38
CA ILE A 413 -59.44 -80.72 -0.60
C ILE A 413 -60.66 -80.62 -1.51
N HIS A 414 -60.54 -79.99 -2.68
CA HIS A 414 -61.63 -79.90 -3.66
C HIS A 414 -62.17 -81.29 -4.04
N ASN A 415 -61.28 -82.26 -4.33
CA ASN A 415 -61.69 -83.62 -4.64
C ASN A 415 -62.40 -84.31 -3.45
N LYS A 416 -61.92 -84.11 -2.22
CA LYS A 416 -62.56 -84.64 -1.01
C LYS A 416 -63.93 -84.02 -0.71
N ILE A 417 -64.11 -82.75 -1.01
CA ILE A 417 -65.43 -82.10 -0.96
C ILE A 417 -66.37 -82.72 -2.01
N GLY A 418 -65.87 -83.04 -3.20
CA GLY A 418 -66.63 -83.78 -4.22
C GLY A 418 -67.11 -85.14 -3.72
N GLU A 419 -66.19 -85.97 -3.20
CA GLU A 419 -66.54 -87.28 -2.59
C GLU A 419 -67.56 -87.14 -1.44
N LEU A 420 -67.45 -86.09 -0.63
CA LEU A 420 -68.42 -85.81 0.44
C LEU A 420 -69.82 -85.51 -0.13
N GLY A 421 -69.89 -84.74 -1.22
CA GLY A 421 -71.14 -84.48 -1.93
C GLY A 421 -71.83 -85.75 -2.41
N ASP A 422 -71.08 -86.66 -3.03
CA ASP A 422 -71.60 -87.97 -3.48
C ASP A 422 -72.11 -88.81 -2.32
N ASN A 423 -71.37 -88.86 -1.21
CA ASN A 423 -71.78 -89.57 0.00
C ASN A 423 -73.06 -89.01 0.62
N ILE A 424 -73.25 -87.68 0.59
CA ILE A 424 -74.49 -87.04 1.04
C ILE A 424 -75.67 -87.45 0.14
N GLU A 425 -75.47 -87.57 -1.18
CA GLU A 425 -76.53 -88.05 -2.08
C GLU A 425 -76.92 -89.52 -1.79
N ILE A 426 -75.92 -90.39 -1.59
CA ILE A 426 -76.14 -91.79 -1.19
C ILE A 426 -76.89 -91.85 0.14
N MET A 427 -76.48 -91.04 1.12
CA MET A 427 -77.13 -90.98 2.43
C MET A 427 -78.61 -90.57 2.30
N ASN A 428 -78.93 -89.56 1.47
CA ASN A 428 -80.32 -89.17 1.20
C ASN A 428 -81.14 -90.31 0.57
N LYS A 429 -80.56 -91.09 -0.36
CA LYS A 429 -81.23 -92.27 -0.93
C LYS A 429 -81.52 -93.33 0.14
N ASN A 430 -80.56 -93.58 1.04
CA ASN A 430 -80.74 -94.52 2.15
C ASN A 430 -81.83 -94.06 3.11
N ILE A 431 -81.89 -92.78 3.46
CA ILE A 431 -82.95 -92.21 4.31
C ILE A 431 -84.34 -92.43 3.68
N ASN A 432 -84.49 -92.20 2.37
CA ASN A 432 -85.73 -92.46 1.66
C ASN A 432 -86.12 -93.94 1.66
N SER A 433 -85.13 -94.84 1.51
CA SER A 433 -85.36 -96.28 1.59
C SER A 433 -85.82 -96.71 2.99
N VAL A 434 -85.18 -96.21 4.04
CA VAL A 434 -85.59 -96.46 5.43
C VAL A 434 -87.02 -95.99 5.69
N ASN A 435 -87.38 -94.78 5.27
CA ASN A 435 -88.76 -94.28 5.39
C ASN A 435 -89.78 -95.21 4.70
N THR A 436 -89.44 -95.74 3.52
CA THR A 436 -90.30 -96.68 2.79
C THR A 436 -90.48 -97.98 3.58
N VAL A 437 -89.39 -98.55 4.10
CA VAL A 437 -89.44 -99.79 4.90
C VAL A 437 -90.21 -99.57 6.19
N SER A 438 -90.00 -98.46 6.90
CA SER A 438 -90.73 -98.13 8.12
C SER A 438 -92.23 -98.03 7.88
N SER A 439 -92.67 -97.42 6.78
CA SER A 439 -94.09 -97.35 6.40
C SER A 439 -94.71 -98.73 6.13
N GLN A 440 -93.97 -99.62 5.47
CA GLN A 440 -94.42 -101.01 5.27
C GLN A 440 -94.51 -101.79 6.58
N LEU A 441 -93.55 -101.58 7.49
CA LEU A 441 -93.50 -102.24 8.78
C LEU A 441 -94.67 -101.84 9.68
N GLU A 442 -95.07 -100.56 9.66
CA GLU A 442 -96.26 -100.06 10.35
C GLU A 442 -97.54 -100.71 9.82
N SER A 443 -97.68 -100.88 8.50
CA SER A 443 -98.82 -101.58 7.90
C SER A 443 -98.87 -103.05 8.33
N GLY A 444 -97.74 -103.76 8.35
CA GLY A 444 -97.68 -105.16 8.76
C GLY A 444 -97.96 -105.39 10.25
N LEU A 445 -97.55 -104.45 11.12
CA LEU A 445 -97.87 -104.50 12.55
C LEU A 445 -99.37 -104.39 12.82
N ASN A 446 -100.09 -103.53 12.09
CA ASN A 446 -101.55 -103.45 12.20
C ASN A 446 -102.25 -104.76 11.83
N GLU A 447 -101.76 -105.46 10.80
CA GLU A 447 -102.30 -106.77 10.40
C GLU A 447 -102.03 -107.83 11.46
N SER A 448 -100.80 -107.93 11.97
CA SER A 448 -100.45 -108.84 13.09
C SER A 448 -101.26 -108.57 14.36
N HIS A 449 -101.64 -107.32 14.62
CA HIS A 449 -102.45 -106.99 15.79
C HIS A 449 -103.87 -107.59 15.69
N ASN A 450 -104.47 -107.53 14.49
CA ASN A 450 -105.76 -108.18 14.21
C ASN A 450 -105.69 -109.71 14.37
N ASP A 451 -104.60 -110.34 13.91
CA ASP A 451 -104.41 -111.79 14.05
C ASP A 451 -104.31 -112.21 15.53
N MET A 452 -103.61 -111.42 16.36
CA MET A 452 -103.49 -111.69 17.80
C MET A 452 -104.84 -111.59 18.53
N ASP A 453 -105.71 -110.65 18.15
CA ASP A 453 -107.05 -110.55 18.72
C ASP A 453 -107.91 -111.78 18.37
N GLN A 454 -107.81 -112.30 17.14
CA GLN A 454 -108.47 -113.55 16.75
C GLN A 454 -107.94 -114.75 17.56
N LEU A 455 -106.62 -114.85 17.75
CA LEU A 455 -106.00 -115.92 18.52
C LEU A 455 -106.47 -115.91 19.99
N ASN A 456 -106.56 -114.73 20.60
CA ASN A 456 -107.01 -114.57 21.99
C ASN A 456 -108.47 -115.04 22.17
N TYR A 457 -109.32 -114.77 21.17
CA TYR A 457 -110.69 -115.25 21.14
C TYR A 457 -110.77 -116.79 21.05
N ALA A 458 -109.92 -117.39 20.21
CA ALA A 458 -109.83 -118.84 20.06
C ALA A 458 -109.35 -119.53 21.36
N LEU A 459 -108.34 -118.98 22.04
CA LEU A 459 -107.82 -119.52 23.30
C LEU A 459 -108.85 -119.47 24.44
N ASN A 460 -109.62 -118.39 24.56
CA ASN A 460 -110.70 -118.31 25.56
C ASN A 460 -111.80 -119.36 25.31
N SER A 461 -112.15 -119.59 24.05
CA SER A 461 -113.10 -120.65 23.67
C SER A 461 -112.57 -122.05 24.03
N PHE A 462 -111.27 -122.29 23.82
CA PHE A 462 -110.61 -123.55 24.18
C PHE A 462 -110.64 -123.82 25.69
N ASN A 463 -110.25 -122.84 26.51
CA ASN A 463 -110.22 -123.02 27.98
C ASN A 463 -111.60 -123.38 28.55
N LYS A 464 -112.67 -122.74 28.07
CA LYS A 464 -114.05 -123.04 28.49
C LYS A 464 -114.46 -124.50 28.21
N ARG A 465 -114.03 -125.05 27.07
CA ARG A 465 -114.27 -126.45 26.72
C ARG A 465 -113.45 -127.41 27.59
N PHE A 466 -112.24 -127.01 27.96
CA PHE A 466 -111.36 -127.82 28.78
C PHE A 466 -111.82 -127.92 30.25
N GLU A 467 -112.37 -126.84 30.83
CA GLU A 467 -112.99 -126.89 32.16
C GLU A 467 -114.14 -127.90 32.23
N GLY A 468 -115.04 -127.89 31.24
CA GLY A 468 -116.15 -128.85 31.18
C GLY A 468 -115.69 -130.31 31.09
N PHE A 469 -114.57 -130.57 30.41
CA PHE A 469 -113.98 -131.90 30.34
C PHE A 469 -113.45 -132.37 31.71
N ASN A 470 -112.88 -131.47 32.52
CA ASN A 470 -112.31 -131.82 33.82
C ASN A 470 -113.39 -132.20 34.85
N ASP A 471 -114.57 -131.56 34.80
CA ASP A 471 -115.72 -131.86 35.68
C ASP A 471 -116.28 -133.28 35.46
N GLU A 472 -116.33 -133.74 34.20
CA GLU A 472 -116.76 -135.12 33.88
C GLU A 472 -115.79 -136.16 34.47
N ILE A 473 -114.48 -135.88 34.44
CA ILE A 473 -113.44 -136.76 35.01
C ILE A 473 -113.61 -136.91 36.53
N VAL A 474 -113.87 -135.82 37.26
CA VAL A 474 -114.09 -135.86 38.73
C VAL A 474 -115.30 -136.71 39.08
N THR A 475 -116.41 -136.48 38.37
CA THR A 475 -117.67 -137.22 38.56
C THR A 475 -117.50 -138.73 38.34
N MET A 476 -116.64 -139.12 37.39
CA MET A 476 -116.34 -140.53 37.14
C MET A 476 -115.60 -141.19 38.31
N ASN A 477 -114.66 -140.49 38.95
CA ASN A 477 -113.84 -141.03 40.03
C ASN A 477 -114.65 -141.32 41.31
N GLU A 478 -115.63 -140.47 41.61
CA GLU A 478 -116.54 -140.67 42.74
C GLU A 478 -117.37 -141.96 42.60
N LYS A 479 -117.85 -142.25 41.39
CA LYS A 479 -118.62 -143.48 41.12
C LYS A 479 -117.78 -144.74 41.28
N ILE A 480 -116.50 -144.69 40.96
CA ILE A 480 -115.58 -145.82 41.13
C ILE A 480 -115.34 -146.11 42.63
N SER A 481 -115.19 -145.07 43.46
CA SER A 481 -114.98 -145.23 44.90
C SER A 481 -116.16 -145.86 45.63
N ALA A 482 -117.39 -145.51 45.23
CA ALA A 482 -118.62 -146.08 45.81
C ALA A 482 -118.72 -147.61 45.61
N ILE A 483 -118.23 -148.12 44.48
CA ILE A 483 -118.24 -149.56 44.16
C ILE A 483 -117.28 -150.34 45.09
N SER A 484 -116.13 -149.75 45.43
CA SER A 484 -115.11 -150.38 46.31
C SER A 484 -115.62 -150.60 47.74
N LEU A 485 -116.46 -149.69 48.26
CA LEU A 485 -116.98 -149.78 49.62
C LEU A 485 -117.98 -150.95 49.81
N ILE A 486 -118.76 -151.22 48.76
CA ILE A 486 -119.78 -152.29 48.77
C ILE A 486 -119.12 -153.67 48.84
N THR A 487 -118.06 -153.90 48.07
CA THR A 487 -117.38 -155.21 48.02
C THR A 487 -116.71 -155.55 49.35
N GLN A 488 -116.16 -154.56 50.05
CA GLN A 488 -115.52 -154.75 51.35
C GLN A 488 -116.52 -155.16 52.45
N THR A 489 -117.73 -154.59 52.41
CA THR A 489 -118.80 -154.89 53.37
C THR A 489 -119.29 -156.34 53.23
N ILE A 490 -119.42 -156.84 52.00
CA ILE A 490 -119.85 -158.21 51.72
C ILE A 490 -118.83 -159.22 52.28
N SER A 491 -117.53 -158.92 52.16
CA SER A 491 -116.45 -159.78 52.65
C SER A 491 -116.50 -159.98 54.17
N SER A 492 -116.80 -158.93 54.94
CA SER A 492 -116.82 -159.02 56.41
C SER A 492 -118.00 -159.84 56.97
N ILE A 493 -119.14 -159.90 56.28
CA ILE A 493 -120.32 -160.66 56.73
C ILE A 493 -120.09 -162.17 56.58
N ALA A 494 -119.43 -162.59 55.50
CA ALA A 494 -119.16 -164.00 55.24
C ALA A 494 -118.26 -164.63 56.34
N GLU A 495 -117.28 -163.86 56.83
CA GLU A 495 -116.29 -164.32 57.80
C GLU A 495 -116.87 -164.52 59.21
N GLN A 496 -117.76 -163.62 59.65
CA GLN A 496 -118.46 -163.78 60.93
C GLN A 496 -119.39 -164.99 60.96
N THR A 497 -120.05 -165.28 59.85
CA THR A 497 -121.03 -166.37 59.77
C THR A 497 -120.33 -167.74 59.87
N ASN A 498 -119.14 -167.86 59.30
CA ASN A 498 -118.35 -169.09 59.33
C ASN A 498 -117.87 -169.47 60.75
N LEU A 499 -117.54 -168.48 61.59
CA LEU A 499 -117.03 -168.71 62.94
C LEU A 499 -118.10 -169.17 63.94
N LEU A 500 -119.35 -168.75 63.75
CA LEU A 500 -120.47 -169.16 64.61
C LEU A 500 -120.83 -170.63 64.41
N ALA A 501 -120.80 -171.11 63.17
CA ALA A 501 -121.16 -172.50 62.83
C ALA A 501 -120.18 -173.53 63.44
N LEU A 502 -118.89 -173.19 63.54
CA LEU A 502 -117.86 -174.12 64.02
C LEU A 502 -117.98 -174.42 65.52
N ASN A 503 -118.28 -173.39 66.32
CA ASN A 503 -118.42 -173.56 67.78
C ASN A 503 -119.66 -174.39 68.16
N ALA A 504 -120.74 -174.28 67.39
CA ALA A 504 -121.96 -175.06 67.62
C ALA A 504 -121.76 -176.57 67.40
N SER A 505 -120.98 -176.93 66.38
CA SER A 505 -120.69 -178.34 66.03
C SER A 505 -119.87 -179.07 67.11
N ILE A 506 -118.98 -178.36 67.81
CA ILE A 506 -118.11 -178.97 68.83
C ILE A 506 -118.89 -179.32 70.10
N GLU A 507 -119.79 -178.44 70.55
CA GLU A 507 -120.47 -178.62 71.84
C GLU A 507 -121.56 -179.70 71.78
N SER A 508 -122.11 -179.94 70.60
CA SER A 508 -123.05 -181.05 70.35
C SER A 508 -122.41 -182.43 70.56
N ALA A 509 -121.09 -182.59 70.34
CA ALA A 509 -120.40 -183.88 70.45
C ALA A 509 -120.10 -184.30 71.90
N ARG A 510 -120.07 -183.35 72.84
CA ARG A 510 -119.62 -183.57 74.22
C ARG A 510 -120.73 -183.99 75.18
N ALA A 511 -121.99 -183.68 74.86
CA ALA A 511 -123.12 -183.81 75.78
C ALA A 511 -123.84 -185.17 75.77
N GLY A 512 -123.48 -186.12 74.88
CA GLY A 512 -124.15 -187.44 74.83
C GLY A 512 -125.68 -187.33 74.73
N ASP A 513 -126.44 -188.20 75.41
CA ASP A 513 -127.91 -188.25 75.31
C ASP A 513 -128.65 -186.96 75.74
N ALA A 514 -127.98 -185.97 76.34
CA ALA A 514 -128.55 -184.65 76.63
C ALA A 514 -128.43 -183.63 75.46
N GLY A 515 -127.64 -183.90 74.42
CA GLY A 515 -127.26 -182.94 73.37
C GLY A 515 -128.07 -182.97 72.06
N ARG A 516 -129.07 -183.84 71.92
CA ARG A 516 -129.74 -184.11 70.63
C ARG A 516 -130.55 -182.95 70.04
N GLY A 517 -130.69 -181.81 70.73
CA GLY A 517 -131.35 -180.58 70.24
C GLY A 517 -130.41 -179.48 69.71
N PHE A 518 -129.11 -179.54 69.99
CA PHE A 518 -128.14 -178.47 69.64
C PHE A 518 -127.45 -178.65 68.27
N SER A 519 -127.62 -179.80 67.61
CA SER A 519 -126.94 -180.15 66.35
C SER A 519 -127.64 -179.66 65.07
N VAL A 520 -128.75 -178.94 65.18
CA VAL A 520 -129.56 -178.47 64.03
C VAL A 520 -129.28 -176.99 63.67
N VAL A 521 -128.48 -176.27 64.47
CA VAL A 521 -127.97 -174.90 64.21
C VAL A 521 -126.55 -175.00 63.67
#